data_AF-A0A2V6VUJ7-F1
#
_entry.id   AF-A0A2V6VUJ7-F1
#
_cell.length_a   1.000
_cell.length_b   1.000
_cell.length_c   1.000
_cell.angle_alpha   90.00
_cell.angle_beta   90.00
_cell.angle_gamma   90.00
#
_symmetry.space_group_name_H-M   'P 1'
#
loop_
_entity.id
_entity.type
_entity.pdbx_description
1 polymer ?
#
loop_
_entity_poly.entity_id
_entity_poly.type
_entity_poly.pdbx_seq_one_letter_code
_entity_poly.pdbx_strand_id
1 'polypeptide(L)'
;DLALNGDVAGHTLLTHMAWSMARLAAGFLMGVVLGVPLGLLMGLYRPLYAGTRAALEPFRFIPPIAWIPLTIVLLSGFPRYVFLIWLGAFFPIFVATLVGVPRVEPIHKNVAKVHGAGRWYILRKVVVPSVLPDILGGMRVGMGTAWMTIVAAEMSGGETTGLGRMMVNYAELIRIPEIVVGMILIGVLGFAMNELLLRIERRLFRWRWEVTL
;
A
#
# COMPACT_ATOMS: atom_id res chain seq x y z
N ASP A 1 22.53 11.79 20.33
CA ASP A 1 21.44 11.91 21.31
C ASP A 1 20.15 11.24 20.90
N LEU A 2 19.48 11.58 19.80
CA LEU A 2 18.21 10.94 19.36
C LEU A 2 18.16 9.40 19.35
N ALA A 3 19.27 8.74 19.04
CA ALA A 3 19.38 7.28 19.02
C ALA A 3 19.62 6.64 20.41
N LEU A 4 20.14 7.40 21.37
CA LEU A 4 20.61 6.89 22.68
C LEU A 4 19.85 7.48 23.88
N ASN A 5 19.42 8.74 23.80
CA ASN A 5 18.79 9.51 24.87
C ASN A 5 17.28 9.72 24.68
N GLY A 6 16.72 9.33 23.52
CA GLY A 6 15.30 9.51 23.20
C GLY A 6 14.92 10.92 22.72
N ASP A 7 13.69 11.07 22.24
CA ASP A 7 13.07 12.35 21.91
C ASP A 7 12.51 13.03 23.17
N VAL A 8 11.80 14.14 22.99
CA VAL A 8 11.16 14.94 24.05
C VAL A 8 10.18 14.13 24.92
N ALA A 9 9.59 13.05 24.38
CA ALA A 9 8.71 12.11 25.05
C ALA A 9 9.43 10.85 25.56
N GLY A 10 10.77 10.80 25.47
CA GLY A 10 11.60 9.68 25.91
C GLY A 10 11.62 8.48 24.96
N HIS A 11 11.10 8.63 23.74
CA HIS A 11 11.10 7.55 22.74
C HIS A 11 12.32 7.62 21.84
N THR A 12 12.99 6.49 21.63
CA THR A 12 14.17 6.45 20.74
C THR A 12 13.77 6.56 19.27
N LEU A 13 14.69 7.03 18.43
CA LEU A 13 14.52 7.04 16.98
C LEU A 13 14.08 5.67 16.42
N LEU A 14 14.69 4.59 16.92
CA LEU A 14 14.36 3.22 16.53
C LEU A 14 12.91 2.85 16.90
N THR A 15 12.42 3.34 18.04
CA THR A 15 11.02 3.15 18.46
C THR A 15 10.06 3.83 17.48
N HIS A 16 10.32 5.08 17.09
CA HIS A 16 9.50 5.79 16.10
C HIS A 16 9.49 5.06 14.76
N MET A 17 10.67 4.65 14.27
CA MET A 17 10.79 3.89 13.02
C MET A 17 10.03 2.56 13.09
N ALA A 18 10.20 1.79 14.18
CA ALA A 18 9.56 0.49 14.34
C ALA A 18 8.03 0.61 14.34
N TRP A 19 7.47 1.60 15.04
CA TRP A 19 6.02 1.84 15.05
C TRP A 19 5.49 2.27 13.68
N SER A 20 6.17 3.19 12.99
CA SER A 20 5.76 3.59 11.64
C SER A 20 5.80 2.41 10.65
N MET A 21 6.85 1.59 10.72
CA MET A 21 6.98 0.39 9.89
C MET A 21 5.93 -0.68 10.22
N ALA A 22 5.64 -0.92 11.51
CA ALA A 22 4.64 -1.89 11.92
C ALA A 22 3.23 -1.51 11.46
N ARG A 23 2.87 -0.23 11.61
CA ARG A 23 1.58 0.31 11.13
C ARG A 23 1.49 0.20 9.60
N LEU A 24 2.54 0.61 8.89
CA LEU A 24 2.62 0.51 7.43
C LEU A 24 2.45 -0.94 6.96
N ALA A 25 3.21 -1.87 7.54
CA ALA A 25 3.14 -3.28 7.19
C ALA A 25 1.74 -3.86 7.41
N ALA A 26 1.11 -3.58 8.57
CA ALA A 26 -0.22 -4.07 8.87
C ALA A 26 -1.29 -3.53 7.91
N GLY A 27 -1.32 -2.21 7.68
CA GLY A 27 -2.29 -1.59 6.77
C GLY A 27 -2.06 -1.99 5.31
N PHE A 28 -0.81 -2.07 4.88
CA PHE A 28 -0.46 -2.49 3.52
C PHE A 28 -0.83 -3.95 3.27
N LEU A 29 -0.53 -4.86 4.20
CA LEU A 29 -0.93 -6.26 4.10
C LEU A 29 -2.45 -6.41 4.03
N MET A 30 -3.19 -5.65 4.84
CA MET A 30 -4.65 -5.61 4.76
C MET A 30 -5.11 -5.11 3.38
N GLY A 31 -4.41 -4.12 2.81
CA GLY A 31 -4.69 -3.56 1.48
C GLY A 31 -4.49 -4.58 0.38
N VAL A 32 -3.42 -5.38 0.45
CA VAL A 32 -3.14 -6.48 -0.49
C VAL A 32 -4.18 -7.60 -0.34
N VAL A 33 -4.44 -8.05 0.89
CA VAL A 33 -5.36 -9.17 1.18
C VAL A 33 -6.78 -8.87 0.76
N LEU A 34 -7.22 -7.60 0.78
CA LEU A 34 -8.55 -7.22 0.32
C LEU A 34 -8.56 -6.75 -1.14
N GLY A 35 -7.58 -5.96 -1.56
CA GLY A 35 -7.51 -5.36 -2.89
C GLY A 35 -7.30 -6.39 -4.00
N VAL A 36 -6.41 -7.37 -3.80
CA VAL A 36 -6.12 -8.38 -4.82
C VAL A 36 -7.32 -9.32 -5.06
N PRO A 37 -7.93 -9.95 -4.04
CA PRO A 37 -9.06 -10.84 -4.27
C PRO A 37 -10.28 -10.12 -4.85
N LEU A 38 -10.60 -8.91 -4.36
CA LEU A 38 -11.72 -8.13 -4.89
C LEU A 38 -11.46 -7.68 -6.33
N GLY A 39 -10.24 -7.25 -6.65
CA GLY A 39 -9.84 -6.88 -8.00
C GLY A 39 -9.90 -8.07 -8.97
N LEU A 40 -9.42 -9.23 -8.54
CA LEU A 40 -9.52 -10.48 -9.31
C LEU A 40 -10.98 -10.87 -9.55
N LEU A 41 -11.81 -10.87 -8.49
CA LEU A 41 -13.21 -11.25 -8.57
C LEU A 41 -13.97 -10.34 -9.54
N MET A 42 -13.86 -9.03 -9.38
CA MET A 42 -14.54 -8.05 -10.22
C MET A 42 -13.98 -8.00 -11.65
N GLY A 43 -12.69 -8.31 -11.83
CA GLY A 43 -12.07 -8.43 -13.15
C GLY A 43 -12.55 -9.65 -13.94
N LEU A 44 -12.87 -10.74 -13.25
CA LEU A 44 -13.44 -11.95 -13.86
C LEU A 44 -14.94 -11.81 -14.13
N TYR A 45 -15.67 -11.18 -13.21
CA TYR A 45 -17.12 -10.98 -13.28
C TYR A 45 -17.45 -9.53 -13.60
N ARG A 46 -17.35 -9.14 -14.88
CA ARG A 46 -17.64 -7.77 -15.34
C ARG A 46 -18.99 -7.18 -14.86
N PRO A 47 -20.10 -7.95 -14.80
CA PRO A 47 -21.37 -7.41 -14.27
C PRO A 47 -21.29 -6.99 -12.79
N LEU A 48 -20.48 -7.69 -11.98
CA LEU A 48 -20.27 -7.35 -10.58
C LEU A 48 -19.56 -6.01 -10.44
N TYR A 49 -18.54 -5.77 -11.27
CA TYR A 49 -17.90 -4.46 -11.33
C TYR A 49 -18.87 -3.38 -11.80
N ALA A 50 -19.63 -3.63 -12.86
CA ALA A 50 -20.60 -2.68 -13.39
C ALA A 50 -21.64 -2.25 -12.33
N GLY A 51 -22.13 -3.18 -11.52
CA GLY A 51 -23.09 -2.89 -10.43
C GLY A 51 -22.47 -2.14 -9.24
N THR A 52 -21.20 -2.39 -8.91
CA THR A 52 -20.50 -1.74 -7.79
C THR A 52 -19.77 -0.46 -8.19
N ARG A 53 -19.63 -0.20 -9.49
CA ARG A 53 -18.90 0.94 -10.05
C ARG A 53 -19.40 2.27 -9.49
N ALA A 54 -20.71 2.49 -9.48
CA ALA A 54 -21.31 3.74 -9.00
C ALA A 54 -20.95 4.04 -7.52
N ALA A 55 -20.75 3.00 -6.71
CA ALA A 55 -20.28 3.16 -5.33
C ALA A 55 -18.76 3.28 -5.25
N LEU A 56 -17.99 2.49 -6.00
CA LEU A 56 -16.53 2.45 -5.88
C LEU A 56 -15.82 3.64 -6.55
N GLU A 57 -16.35 4.21 -7.65
CA GLU A 57 -15.67 5.34 -8.31
C GLU A 57 -15.62 6.58 -7.44
N PRO A 58 -16.72 7.07 -6.84
CA PRO A 58 -16.67 8.28 -6.01
C PRO A 58 -15.71 8.15 -4.83
N PHE A 59 -15.70 6.99 -4.16
CA PHE A 59 -14.80 6.73 -3.03
C PHE A 59 -13.32 6.77 -3.43
N ARG A 60 -12.97 6.41 -4.68
CA ARG A 60 -11.57 6.47 -5.15
C ARG A 60 -11.03 7.90 -5.22
N PHE A 61 -11.90 8.87 -5.43
CA PHE A 61 -11.52 10.27 -5.59
C PHE A 61 -11.34 10.98 -4.25
N ILE A 62 -11.78 10.37 -3.15
CA ILE A 62 -11.55 10.89 -1.80
C ILE A 62 -10.13 10.46 -1.39
N PRO A 63 -9.18 11.40 -1.26
CA PRO A 63 -7.82 11.05 -0.87
C PRO A 63 -7.81 10.42 0.54
N PRO A 64 -6.96 9.42 0.81
CA PRO A 64 -6.89 8.78 2.13
C PRO A 64 -6.62 9.78 3.27
N ILE A 65 -5.84 10.83 3.00
CA ILE A 65 -5.55 11.90 3.96
C ILE A 65 -6.81 12.64 4.43
N ALA A 66 -7.85 12.74 3.59
CA ALA A 66 -9.11 13.41 3.94
C ALA A 66 -9.92 12.65 5.00
N TRP A 67 -9.60 11.38 5.23
CA TRP A 67 -10.24 10.56 6.26
C TRP A 67 -9.66 10.77 7.66
N ILE A 68 -8.53 11.49 7.78
CA ILE A 68 -7.85 11.71 9.07
C ILE A 68 -8.82 12.23 10.16
N PRO A 69 -9.59 13.31 9.95
CA PRO A 69 -10.47 13.85 11.00
C PRO A 69 -11.50 12.82 11.48
N LEU A 70 -12.10 12.07 10.55
CA LEU A 70 -13.07 11.04 10.88
C LEU A 70 -12.43 9.92 11.70
N THR A 71 -11.23 9.49 11.30
CA THR A 71 -10.52 8.42 12.01
C THR A 71 -10.01 8.84 13.38
N ILE A 72 -9.77 10.12 13.63
CA ILE A 72 -9.44 10.64 14.97
C ILE A 72 -10.62 10.49 15.92
N VAL A 73 -11.84 10.72 15.44
CA VAL A 73 -13.06 10.62 16.26
C VAL A 73 -13.49 9.17 16.47
N LEU A 74 -13.43 8.35 15.42
CA LEU A 74 -13.98 7.00 15.44
C LEU A 74 -13.01 5.91 15.92
N LEU A 75 -11.71 6.11 15.70
CA LEU A 75 -10.69 5.09 15.95
C LEU A 75 -9.61 5.63 16.89
N SER A 76 -9.08 4.76 17.74
CA SER A 76 -7.99 5.08 18.66
C SER A 76 -6.82 4.13 18.48
N GLY A 77 -5.62 4.60 18.78
CA GLY A 77 -4.39 3.80 18.76
C GLY A 77 -4.02 3.25 17.38
N PHE A 78 -3.48 2.03 17.38
CA PHE A 78 -2.93 1.35 16.20
C PHE A 78 -3.93 1.17 15.03
N PRO A 79 -5.20 0.73 15.24
CA PRO A 79 -6.18 0.55 14.17
C PRO A 79 -6.45 1.79 13.33
N ARG A 80 -6.36 2.99 13.92
CA ARG A 80 -6.56 4.27 13.23
C ARG A 80 -5.60 4.42 12.05
N TYR A 81 -4.32 4.18 12.29
CA TYR A 81 -3.28 4.30 11.27
C TYR A 81 -3.42 3.20 10.22
N VAL A 82 -3.68 1.96 10.66
CA VAL A 82 -3.87 0.81 9.78
C VAL A 82 -5.00 1.04 8.79
N PHE A 83 -6.12 1.62 9.23
CA PHE A 83 -7.25 1.94 8.35
C PHE A 83 -6.88 2.94 7.25
N LEU A 84 -6.17 4.02 7.59
CA LEU A 84 -5.76 5.05 6.62
C LEU A 84 -4.77 4.48 5.58
N ILE A 85 -3.83 3.68 6.04
CA ILE A 85 -2.83 3.00 5.20
C ILE A 85 -3.50 1.99 4.28
N TRP A 86 -4.42 1.20 4.84
CA TRP A 86 -5.25 0.27 4.08
C TRP A 86 -5.98 0.99 2.96
N LEU A 87 -6.65 2.10 3.26
CA LEU A 87 -7.42 2.87 2.28
C LEU A 87 -6.52 3.46 1.19
N GLY A 88 -5.30 3.90 1.55
CA GLY A 88 -4.29 4.37 0.60
C GLY A 88 -3.70 3.29 -0.30
N ALA A 89 -3.47 2.08 0.22
CA ALA A 89 -2.93 0.96 -0.55
C ALA A 89 -4.02 0.25 -1.38
N PHE A 90 -5.25 0.19 -0.87
CA PHE A 90 -6.33 -0.61 -1.42
C PHE A 90 -6.69 -0.24 -2.86
N PHE A 91 -6.98 1.03 -3.14
CA PHE A 91 -7.46 1.44 -4.47
C PHE A 91 -6.43 1.23 -5.59
N PRO A 92 -5.15 1.63 -5.44
CA PRO A 92 -4.14 1.34 -6.45
C PRO A 92 -3.99 -0.16 -6.75
N ILE A 93 -3.95 -1.00 -5.71
CA ILE A 93 -3.85 -2.46 -5.84
C ILE A 93 -5.10 -3.02 -6.53
N PHE A 94 -6.28 -2.62 -6.06
CA PHE A 94 -7.57 -3.06 -6.59
C PHE A 94 -7.70 -2.72 -8.08
N VAL A 95 -7.43 -1.46 -8.46
CA VAL A 95 -7.57 -0.99 -9.84
C VAL A 95 -6.57 -1.66 -10.77
N ALA A 96 -5.30 -1.77 -10.36
CA ALA A 96 -4.30 -2.44 -11.18
C ALA A 96 -4.66 -3.91 -11.44
N THR A 97 -5.14 -4.61 -10.40
CA THR A 97 -5.62 -5.98 -10.51
C THR A 97 -6.83 -6.08 -11.43
N LEU A 98 -7.83 -5.22 -11.23
CA LEU A 98 -9.07 -5.18 -12.00
C LEU A 98 -8.81 -4.98 -13.50
N VAL A 99 -7.91 -4.04 -13.85
CA VAL A 99 -7.55 -3.72 -15.23
C VAL A 99 -6.64 -4.79 -15.85
N GLY A 100 -5.83 -5.47 -15.05
CA GLY A 100 -4.95 -6.55 -15.51
C GLY A 100 -5.70 -7.82 -15.95
N VAL A 101 -6.79 -8.19 -15.27
CA VAL A 101 -7.53 -9.44 -15.58
C VAL A 101 -8.05 -9.52 -17.03
N PRO A 102 -8.68 -8.47 -17.60
CA PRO A 102 -9.08 -8.45 -19.00
C PRO A 102 -7.92 -8.53 -20.00
N ARG A 103 -6.71 -8.06 -19.63
CA ARG A 103 -5.53 -8.02 -20.52
C ARG A 103 -4.91 -9.40 -20.75
N VAL A 104 -5.26 -10.40 -19.92
CA VAL A 104 -4.81 -11.78 -20.13
C VAL A 104 -5.35 -12.30 -21.46
N GLU A 105 -4.43 -12.60 -22.38
CA GLU A 105 -4.73 -12.98 -23.75
C GLU A 105 -5.80 -14.09 -23.83
N PRO A 106 -6.81 -13.95 -24.68
CA PRO A 106 -7.85 -14.96 -24.87
C PRO A 106 -7.27 -16.32 -25.25
N ILE A 107 -6.14 -16.35 -25.94
CA ILE A 107 -5.51 -17.58 -26.43
C ILE A 107 -5.10 -18.50 -25.28
N HIS A 108 -4.50 -17.97 -24.21
CA HIS A 108 -4.13 -18.78 -23.04
C HIS A 108 -5.35 -19.33 -22.31
N LYS A 109 -6.45 -18.56 -22.25
CA LYS A 109 -7.71 -19.00 -21.67
C LYS A 109 -8.39 -20.08 -22.53
N ASN A 110 -8.34 -19.95 -23.85
CA ASN A 110 -8.97 -20.87 -24.79
C ASN A 110 -8.21 -22.19 -24.91
N VAL A 111 -6.88 -22.17 -24.97
CA VAL A 111 -6.05 -23.40 -25.00
C VAL A 111 -6.30 -24.26 -23.75
N ALA A 112 -6.34 -23.63 -22.57
CA ALA A 112 -6.63 -24.33 -21.32
C ALA A 112 -8.05 -24.93 -21.31
N LYS A 113 -9.05 -24.22 -21.85
CA LYS A 113 -10.42 -24.73 -21.99
C LYS A 113 -10.51 -25.93 -22.95
N VAL A 114 -9.80 -25.87 -24.08
CA VAL A 114 -9.76 -26.97 -25.08
C VAL A 114 -9.13 -28.23 -24.48
N HIS A 115 -8.18 -28.09 -23.55
CA HIS A 115 -7.58 -29.20 -22.80
C HIS A 115 -8.44 -29.69 -21.62
N GLY A 116 -9.69 -29.23 -21.49
CA GLY A 116 -10.60 -29.67 -20.42
C GLY A 116 -10.31 -29.09 -19.04
N ALA A 117 -9.50 -28.03 -18.93
CA ALA A 117 -9.16 -27.46 -17.64
C ALA A 117 -10.38 -26.81 -16.96
N GLY A 118 -10.59 -27.16 -15.69
CA GLY A 118 -11.65 -26.55 -14.86
C GLY A 118 -11.41 -25.05 -14.62
N ARG A 119 -12.50 -24.30 -14.33
CA ARG A 119 -12.46 -22.84 -14.08
C ARG A 119 -11.43 -22.44 -13.02
N TRP A 120 -11.27 -23.26 -11.98
CA TRP A 120 -10.31 -23.02 -10.91
C TRP A 120 -8.85 -23.21 -11.34
N TYR A 121 -8.59 -24.18 -12.21
CA TYR A 121 -7.27 -24.40 -12.79
C TYR A 121 -6.87 -23.20 -13.66
N ILE A 122 -7.78 -22.77 -14.54
CA ILE A 122 -7.55 -21.59 -15.41
C ILE A 122 -7.27 -20.34 -14.56
N LEU A 123 -8.04 -20.13 -13.49
CA LEU A 123 -7.81 -19.00 -12.60
C LEU A 123 -6.41 -19.03 -11.97
N ARG A 124 -6.04 -20.13 -11.30
CA ARG A 124 -4.79 -20.22 -10.53
C ARG A 124 -3.54 -20.36 -11.39
N LYS A 125 -3.63 -21.03 -12.54
CA LYS A 125 -2.47 -21.37 -13.39
C LYS A 125 -2.32 -20.50 -14.63
N VAL A 126 -3.36 -19.79 -15.05
CA VAL A 126 -3.31 -18.93 -16.24
C VAL A 126 -3.54 -17.48 -15.85
N VAL A 127 -4.66 -17.16 -15.21
CA VAL A 127 -5.03 -15.76 -14.93
C VAL A 127 -4.14 -15.14 -13.87
N VAL A 128 -4.04 -15.74 -12.67
CA VAL A 128 -3.26 -15.17 -11.56
C VAL A 128 -1.79 -14.92 -11.94
N PRO A 129 -1.06 -15.88 -12.56
CA PRO A 129 0.33 -15.62 -12.95
C PRO A 129 0.47 -14.53 -14.02
N SER A 130 -0.52 -14.41 -14.92
CA SER A 130 -0.49 -13.40 -15.99
C SER A 130 -0.77 -11.98 -15.49
N VAL A 131 -1.60 -11.84 -14.45
CA VAL A 131 -2.00 -10.55 -13.85
C VAL A 131 -1.06 -10.12 -12.71
N LEU A 132 -0.22 -11.03 -12.22
CA LEU A 132 0.73 -10.76 -11.15
C LEU A 132 1.61 -9.53 -11.41
N PRO A 133 2.11 -9.24 -12.63
CA PRO A 133 2.88 -8.02 -12.90
C PRO A 133 2.06 -6.74 -12.66
N ASP A 134 0.80 -6.73 -13.12
CA ASP A 134 -0.10 -5.60 -12.88
C ASP A 134 -0.39 -5.43 -11.38
N ILE A 135 -0.58 -6.54 -10.65
CA ILE A 135 -0.74 -6.54 -9.19
C ILE A 135 0.48 -5.91 -8.52
N LEU A 136 1.70 -6.33 -8.87
CA LEU A 136 2.93 -5.76 -8.29
C LEU A 136 3.14 -4.29 -8.67
N GLY A 137 2.74 -3.88 -9.88
CA GLY A 137 2.65 -2.48 -10.27
C GLY A 137 1.72 -1.68 -9.35
N GLY A 138 0.51 -2.19 -9.12
CA GLY A 138 -0.46 -1.59 -8.19
C GLY A 138 0.04 -1.56 -6.75
N MET A 139 0.74 -2.59 -6.29
CA MET A 139 1.36 -2.65 -4.97
C MET A 139 2.44 -1.59 -4.78
N ARG A 140 3.25 -1.29 -5.81
CA ARG A 140 4.25 -0.21 -5.75
C ARG A 140 3.59 1.17 -5.62
N VAL A 141 2.61 1.45 -6.47
CA VAL A 141 1.84 2.71 -6.41
C VAL A 141 1.14 2.83 -5.05
N GLY A 142 0.51 1.74 -4.59
CA GLY A 142 -0.18 1.66 -3.30
C GLY A 142 0.75 1.82 -2.10
N MET A 143 2.00 1.34 -2.19
CA MET A 143 3.00 1.55 -1.14
C MET A 143 3.36 3.04 -1.03
N GLY A 144 3.54 3.72 -2.16
CA GLY A 144 3.83 5.17 -2.18
C GLY A 144 2.71 6.00 -1.55
N THR A 145 1.45 5.74 -1.93
CA THR A 145 0.29 6.44 -1.38
C THR A 145 0.09 6.13 0.11
N ALA A 146 0.25 4.87 0.51
CA ALA A 146 0.17 4.46 1.90
C ALA A 146 1.26 5.09 2.76
N TRP A 147 2.49 5.20 2.25
CA TRP A 147 3.63 5.84 2.91
C TRP A 147 3.37 7.32 3.19
N MET A 148 2.93 8.07 2.18
CA MET A 148 2.58 9.49 2.34
C MET A 148 1.45 9.68 3.36
N THR A 149 0.47 8.76 3.35
CA THR A 149 -0.70 8.84 4.22
C THR A 149 -0.35 8.55 5.69
N ILE A 150 0.50 7.57 6.00
CA ILE A 150 0.91 7.31 7.39
C ILE A 150 1.68 8.49 7.96
N VAL A 151 2.60 9.09 7.21
CA VAL A 151 3.38 10.24 7.69
C VAL A 151 2.43 11.38 8.07
N ALA A 152 1.47 11.71 7.20
CA ALA A 152 0.46 12.72 7.50
C ALA A 152 -0.41 12.35 8.72
N ALA A 153 -0.80 11.08 8.85
CA ALA A 153 -1.61 10.61 9.99
C ALA A 153 -0.84 10.66 11.32
N GLU A 154 0.46 10.42 11.32
CA GLU A 154 1.30 10.51 12.53
C GLU A 154 1.48 11.96 12.99
N MET A 155 1.54 12.88 12.03
CA MET A 155 1.58 14.32 12.28
C MET A 155 0.26 14.85 12.87
N SER A 156 -0.88 14.25 12.56
CA SER A 156 -2.20 14.77 12.96
C SER A 156 -2.63 14.49 14.40
N GLY A 157 -1.74 14.03 15.28
CA GLY A 157 -2.08 13.85 16.70
C GLY A 157 -2.52 12.43 17.13
N GLY A 158 -2.61 12.22 18.44
CA GLY A 158 -3.16 11.02 19.09
C GLY A 158 -2.17 10.02 19.71
N GLU A 159 -1.17 9.51 18.98
CA GLU A 159 -0.10 8.69 19.59
C GLU A 159 1.22 9.46 19.72
N THR A 160 2.04 9.12 20.72
CA THR A 160 3.34 9.75 20.97
C THR A 160 4.47 9.17 20.11
N THR A 161 4.21 8.10 19.36
CA THR A 161 5.21 7.36 18.57
C THR A 161 4.95 7.47 17.08
N GLY A 162 6.01 7.32 16.29
CA GLY A 162 6.01 7.45 14.83
C GLY A 162 6.87 8.60 14.33
N LEU A 163 7.40 8.45 13.11
CA LEU A 163 8.30 9.43 12.50
C LEU A 163 7.62 10.78 12.25
N GLY A 164 6.34 10.77 11.82
CA GLY A 164 5.58 12.01 11.64
C GLY A 164 5.35 12.74 12.96
N ARG A 165 5.13 12.00 14.06
CA ARG A 165 5.00 12.61 15.39
C ARG A 165 6.31 13.20 15.88
N MET A 166 7.41 12.46 15.73
CA MET A 166 8.74 12.94 16.11
C MET A 166 9.05 14.28 15.42
N MET A 167 8.75 14.41 14.13
CA MET A 167 8.94 15.66 13.40
C MET A 167 8.11 16.81 13.96
N VAL A 168 6.84 16.57 14.32
CA VAL A 168 5.97 17.59 14.92
C VAL A 168 6.52 18.02 16.29
N ASN A 169 6.97 17.08 17.13
CA ASN A 169 7.57 17.39 18.43
C ASN A 169 8.79 18.32 18.28
N TYR A 170 9.66 18.07 17.30
CA TYR A 170 10.81 18.94 17.04
C TYR A 170 10.45 20.26 16.36
N ALA A 171 9.37 20.28 15.56
CA ALA A 171 8.83 21.51 14.98
C ALA A 171 8.30 22.47 16.06
N GLU A 172 7.61 21.95 17.08
CA GLU A 172 7.15 22.72 18.24
C GLU A 172 8.32 23.34 19.03
N LEU A 173 9.47 22.64 19.07
CA LEU A 173 10.71 23.13 19.68
C LEU A 173 11.57 23.99 18.76
N ILE A 174 11.16 24.23 17.52
CA ILE A 174 11.90 24.99 16.50
C ILE A 174 13.31 24.37 16.26
N ARG A 175 13.43 23.06 16.44
CA ARG A 175 14.67 22.30 16.27
C ARG A 175 14.82 21.81 14.83
N ILE A 176 15.20 22.75 13.96
CA ILE A 176 15.30 22.53 12.51
C ILE A 176 16.21 21.34 12.13
N PRO A 177 17.42 21.16 12.72
CA PRO A 177 18.29 20.05 12.36
C PRO A 177 17.62 18.68 12.54
N GLU A 178 16.92 18.48 13.65
CA GLU A 178 16.23 17.23 13.98
C GLU A 178 15.03 16.97 13.05
N ILE A 179 14.31 18.02 12.63
CA ILE A 179 13.24 17.93 11.63
C ILE A 179 13.81 17.45 10.29
N VAL A 180 14.93 18.03 9.84
CA VAL A 180 15.58 17.66 8.58
C VAL A 180 16.08 16.21 8.62
N VAL A 181 16.63 15.76 9.74
CA VAL A 181 17.00 14.35 9.94
C VAL A 181 15.77 13.44 9.81
N GLY A 182 14.63 13.83 10.40
CA GLY A 182 13.35 13.11 10.23
C GLY A 182 12.90 13.03 8.77
N MET A 183 12.99 14.13 8.03
CA MET A 183 12.65 14.18 6.60
C MET A 183 13.54 13.24 5.76
N ILE A 184 14.85 13.27 6.00
CA ILE A 184 15.80 12.40 5.30
C ILE A 184 15.50 10.93 5.61
N LEU A 185 15.24 10.59 6.88
CA LEU A 185 14.89 9.23 7.29
C LEU A 185 13.61 8.74 6.61
N ILE A 186 12.58 9.57 6.53
CA ILE A 186 11.34 9.23 5.82
C ILE A 186 11.63 8.97 4.33
N GLY A 187 12.45 9.80 3.70
CA GLY A 187 12.87 9.61 2.31
C GLY A 187 13.62 8.29 2.10
N VAL A 188 14.61 8.00 2.96
CA VAL A 188 15.41 6.78 2.89
C VAL A 188 14.56 5.53 3.13
N LEU A 189 13.67 5.54 4.11
CA LEU A 189 12.79 4.40 4.41
C LEU A 189 11.78 4.17 3.28
N GLY A 190 11.15 5.23 2.77
CA GLY A 190 10.25 5.13 1.62
C GLY A 190 10.96 4.57 0.39
N PHE A 191 12.17 5.05 0.10
CA PHE A 191 13.00 4.53 -0.99
C PHE A 191 13.38 3.06 -0.77
N ALA A 192 13.79 2.69 0.44
CA ALA A 192 14.15 1.32 0.78
C ALA A 192 12.97 0.35 0.62
N MET A 193 11.75 0.76 0.99
CA MET A 193 10.53 -0.01 0.79
C MET A 193 10.20 -0.18 -0.71
N ASN A 194 10.33 0.88 -1.50
CA ASN A 194 10.14 0.79 -2.95
C ASN A 194 11.16 -0.16 -3.61
N GLU A 195 12.45 -0.03 -3.25
CA GLU A 195 13.50 -0.92 -3.76
C GLU A 195 13.30 -2.38 -3.33
N LEU A 196 12.81 -2.61 -2.11
CA LEU A 196 12.46 -3.96 -1.66
C LEU A 196 11.38 -4.58 -2.56
N LEU A 197 10.32 -3.84 -2.88
CA LEU A 197 9.27 -4.30 -3.80
C LEU A 197 9.81 -4.55 -5.20
N LEU A 198 10.66 -3.67 -5.74
CA LEU A 198 11.30 -3.86 -7.05
C LEU A 198 12.20 -5.09 -7.09
N ARG A 199 12.92 -5.39 -6.02
CA ARG A 199 13.73 -6.61 -5.94
C ARG A 199 12.87 -7.86 -5.88
N ILE A 200 11.73 -7.82 -5.17
CA ILE A 200 10.76 -8.91 -5.13
C ILE A 200 10.18 -9.14 -6.52
N GLU A 201 9.77 -8.08 -7.22
CA GLU A 201 9.27 -8.13 -8.58
C GLU A 201 10.28 -8.73 -9.56
N ARG A 202 11.51 -8.22 -9.58
CA ARG A 202 12.58 -8.74 -10.45
C ARG A 202 12.91 -10.21 -10.18
N ARG A 203 12.84 -10.66 -8.92
CA ARG A 203 13.03 -12.08 -8.58
C ARG A 203 11.85 -12.94 -9.01
N LEU A 204 10.63 -12.43 -8.87
CA LEU A 204 9.43 -13.14 -9.29
C LEU A 204 9.35 -13.22 -10.82
N PHE A 205 9.70 -12.18 -11.57
CA PHE A 205 9.52 -12.13 -13.03
C PHE A 205 10.81 -12.31 -13.84
N ARG A 206 11.73 -13.16 -13.37
CA ARG A 206 12.97 -13.47 -14.11
C ARG A 206 12.75 -13.98 -15.54
N TRP A 207 11.56 -14.48 -15.85
CA TRP A 207 11.19 -14.99 -17.19
C TRP A 207 10.70 -13.89 -18.14
N ARG A 208 10.41 -12.68 -17.67
CA ARG A 208 10.04 -11.55 -18.54
C ARG A 208 11.31 -10.81 -18.94
N TRP A 209 11.62 -10.83 -20.22
CA TRP A 209 12.53 -9.85 -20.82
C TRP A 209 11.86 -8.47 -20.73
N GLU A 210 12.25 -7.66 -19.75
CA GLU A 210 11.93 -6.24 -19.77
C GLU A 210 12.81 -5.58 -20.84
N VAL A 211 12.19 -4.99 -21.87
CA VAL A 211 12.85 -3.95 -22.66
C VAL A 211 12.98 -2.76 -21.72
N THR A 212 14.18 -2.61 -21.17
CA THR A 212 14.57 -1.40 -20.43
C THR A 212 14.54 -0.25 -21.43
N LEU A 213 13.68 0.74 -21.19
CA LEU A 213 13.76 2.06 -21.83
C LEU A 213 14.70 2.95 -21.02
#